data_AF-A0A9D5AKG2-F1
#
_entry.id   AF-A0A9D5AKG2-F1
#
_cell.length_a   1.000
_cell.length_b   1.000
_cell.length_c   1.000
_cell.angle_alpha   90.00
_cell.angle_beta   90.00
_cell.angle_gamma   90.00
#
_symmetry.space_group_name_H-M   'P 1'
#
loop_
_entity.id
_entity.type
_entity.pdbx_description
1 polymer ?
#
loop_
_entity_poly.entity_id
_entity_poly.type
_entity_poly.pdbx_seq_one_letter_code
_entity_poly.pdbx_strand_id
1 'polypeptide(L)'
;MEYLGKVIICFFHFQYQLCTHIMQKTWLVTEPSAFKIIFIRIVFSLTGMFLGMIKQEIYGCSRHEFNLQSIMQYAYHPFEKQQQQRKKMENQEHLKKSKVIKIDSKESWEHYISYATNQNYPVVVHFSAFWCVPSIIMNPFFQKLASNYQDVLFLTLDVDEVKEIASKMEIKAIPTFLLLNGGTLVDKIVGANSDELRKRVDHFVQSNPSNISIVETLK
;
A
#
# COMPACT_ATOMS: atom_id res chain seq x y z
N MET A 1 -23.25 4.83 -51.60
CA MET A 1 -22.55 5.75 -50.67
C MET A 1 -23.38 6.11 -49.43
N GLU A 2 -24.70 6.31 -49.53
CA GLU A 2 -25.55 6.64 -48.36
C GLU A 2 -25.67 5.54 -47.30
N TYR A 3 -25.63 4.26 -47.70
CA TYR A 3 -25.79 3.13 -46.76
C TYR A 3 -24.57 2.94 -45.86
N LEU A 4 -23.36 3.12 -46.41
CA LEU A 4 -22.11 3.09 -45.64
C LEU A 4 -22.07 4.25 -44.63
N GLY A 5 -22.57 5.42 -45.03
CA GLY A 5 -22.71 6.58 -44.14
C GLY A 5 -23.63 6.29 -42.95
N LYS A 6 -24.79 5.66 -43.17
CA LYS A 6 -25.73 5.31 -42.10
C LYS A 6 -25.17 4.26 -41.13
N VAL A 7 -24.44 3.26 -41.63
CA VAL A 7 -23.79 2.23 -40.80
C VAL A 7 -22.67 2.83 -39.94
N ILE A 8 -21.88 3.74 -40.50
CA ILE A 8 -20.82 4.45 -39.77
C ILE A 8 -21.43 5.33 -38.67
N ILE A 9 -22.49 6.09 -38.98
CA ILE A 9 -23.16 6.97 -38.00
C ILE A 9 -23.76 6.14 -36.85
N CYS A 10 -24.39 5.00 -37.13
CA CYS A 10 -24.90 4.10 -36.10
C CYS A 10 -23.79 3.51 -35.21
N PHE A 11 -22.64 3.17 -35.79
CA PHE A 11 -21.49 2.64 -35.03
C PHE A 11 -20.90 3.68 -34.08
N PHE A 12 -20.77 4.94 -34.53
CA PHE A 12 -20.32 6.04 -33.67
C PHE A 12 -21.35 6.40 -32.58
N HIS A 13 -22.64 6.34 -32.89
CA HIS A 13 -23.70 6.62 -31.92
C HIS A 13 -23.74 5.56 -30.79
N PHE A 14 -23.56 4.28 -31.13
CA PHE A 14 -23.52 3.19 -30.16
C PHE A 14 -22.27 3.25 -29.26
N GLN A 15 -21.11 3.55 -29.83
CA GLN A 15 -19.87 3.80 -29.07
C GLN A 15 -20.03 4.99 -28.12
N TYR A 16 -20.74 6.04 -28.53
CA TYR A 16 -21.01 7.22 -27.69
C TYR A 16 -21.93 6.88 -26.50
N GLN A 17 -23.03 6.15 -26.71
CA GLN A 17 -23.92 5.72 -25.63
C GLN A 17 -23.27 4.74 -24.64
N LEU A 18 -22.44 3.81 -25.12
CA LEU A 18 -21.70 2.89 -24.24
C LEU A 18 -20.68 3.64 -23.37
N CYS A 19 -20.04 4.67 -23.94
CA CYS A 19 -19.08 5.50 -23.23
C CYS A 19 -19.77 6.33 -22.13
N THR A 20 -20.92 6.97 -22.43
CA THR A 20 -21.66 7.78 -21.44
C THR A 20 -22.25 6.94 -20.30
N HIS A 21 -22.66 5.70 -20.56
CA HIS A 21 -23.14 4.79 -19.51
C HIS A 21 -22.01 4.34 -18.56
N ILE A 22 -20.82 4.08 -19.10
CA ILE A 22 -19.62 3.75 -18.30
C ILE A 22 -19.18 4.97 -17.49
N MET A 23 -19.31 6.19 -18.04
CA MET A 23 -19.02 7.45 -17.35
C MET A 23 -19.94 7.68 -16.13
N GLN A 24 -21.24 7.40 -16.22
CA GLN A 24 -22.18 7.64 -15.12
C GLN A 24 -21.97 6.69 -13.93
N LYS A 25 -21.52 5.46 -14.16
CA LYS A 25 -21.29 4.47 -13.07
C LYS A 25 -19.92 4.60 -12.38
N THR A 26 -18.96 5.29 -12.97
CA THR A 26 -17.60 5.46 -12.42
C THR A 26 -17.39 6.79 -11.67
N TRP A 27 -18.38 7.69 -11.69
CA TRP A 27 -18.26 9.05 -11.15
C TRP A 27 -18.39 9.17 -9.62
N LEU A 28 -18.83 8.13 -8.90
CA LEU A 28 -18.88 8.13 -7.43
C LEU A 28 -17.64 7.52 -6.76
N VAL A 29 -16.63 7.09 -7.52
CA VAL A 29 -15.48 6.35 -6.94
C VAL A 29 -14.09 6.87 -7.36
N THR A 30 -13.91 7.91 -8.20
CA THR A 30 -12.53 8.40 -8.53
C THR A 30 -12.40 9.83 -9.08
N GLU A 31 -11.27 10.49 -8.74
CA GLU A 31 -10.82 11.86 -9.11
C GLU A 31 -10.43 12.08 -10.61
N PRO A 32 -10.32 13.35 -11.09
CA PRO A 32 -10.51 13.76 -12.50
C PRO A 32 -9.34 13.52 -13.48
N SER A 33 -8.16 13.11 -13.03
CA SER A 33 -6.94 13.03 -13.88
C SER A 33 -6.77 11.69 -14.61
N ALA A 34 -7.30 10.61 -14.03
CA ALA A 34 -7.32 9.29 -14.66
C ALA A 34 -8.31 9.20 -15.84
N PHE A 35 -9.31 10.09 -15.84
CA PHE A 35 -10.38 10.10 -16.84
C PHE A 35 -9.87 10.42 -18.25
N LYS A 36 -8.89 11.33 -18.39
CA LYS A 36 -8.35 11.72 -19.70
C LYS A 36 -7.48 10.63 -20.35
N ILE A 37 -6.78 9.82 -19.55
CA ILE A 37 -5.81 8.83 -20.06
C ILE A 37 -6.52 7.51 -20.43
N ILE A 38 -7.56 7.12 -19.70
CA ILE A 38 -8.40 5.97 -20.04
C ILE A 38 -9.27 6.27 -21.28
N PHE A 39 -9.80 7.50 -21.39
CA PHE A 39 -10.55 7.97 -22.55
C PHE A 39 -9.69 8.00 -23.83
N ILE A 40 -8.42 8.42 -23.75
CA ILE A 40 -7.49 8.42 -24.91
C ILE A 40 -7.11 6.99 -25.31
N ARG A 41 -6.93 6.04 -24.38
CA ARG A 41 -6.56 4.65 -24.70
C ARG A 41 -7.69 3.82 -25.30
N ILE A 42 -8.94 4.04 -24.90
CA ILE A 42 -10.11 3.36 -25.47
C ILE A 42 -10.43 3.92 -26.87
N VAL A 43 -10.35 5.25 -27.04
CA VAL A 43 -10.57 5.92 -28.33
C VAL A 43 -9.47 5.60 -29.36
N PHE A 44 -8.19 5.50 -28.96
CA PHE A 44 -7.09 5.09 -29.86
C PHE A 44 -7.10 3.60 -30.21
N SER A 45 -7.56 2.72 -29.29
CA SER A 45 -7.61 1.28 -29.55
C SER A 45 -8.77 0.89 -30.48
N LEU A 46 -9.90 1.61 -30.42
CA LEU A 46 -11.06 1.37 -31.29
C LEU A 46 -10.92 2.02 -32.67
N THR A 47 -10.20 3.15 -32.79
CA THR A 47 -9.84 3.75 -34.09
C THR A 47 -8.71 2.99 -34.81
N GLY A 48 -7.75 2.41 -34.07
CA GLY A 48 -6.66 1.60 -34.63
C GLY A 48 -7.10 0.26 -35.23
N MET A 49 -8.07 -0.43 -34.62
CA MET A 49 -8.66 -1.66 -35.18
C MET A 49 -9.45 -1.39 -36.48
N PHE A 50 -10.09 -0.22 -36.61
CA PHE A 50 -10.86 0.16 -37.79
C PHE A 50 -9.97 0.59 -38.97
N LEU A 51 -8.80 1.19 -38.72
CA LEU A 51 -7.79 1.42 -39.77
C LEU A 51 -7.08 0.14 -40.23
N GLY A 52 -7.02 -0.90 -39.37
CA GLY A 52 -6.45 -2.20 -39.70
C GLY A 52 -7.28 -3.02 -40.69
N MET A 53 -8.61 -2.89 -40.66
CA MET A 53 -9.50 -3.58 -41.59
C MET A 53 -9.61 -2.93 -42.97
N ILE A 54 -9.30 -1.64 -43.11
CA ILE A 54 -9.31 -0.93 -44.42
C ILE A 54 -8.02 -1.18 -45.22
N LYS A 55 -7.00 -1.82 -44.62
CA LYS A 55 -5.68 -2.04 -45.25
C LYS A 55 -5.40 -3.48 -45.71
N GLN A 56 -6.46 -4.27 -45.99
CA GLN A 56 -6.34 -5.53 -46.72
C GLN A 56 -6.66 -5.40 -48.22
N GLU A 57 -7.08 -4.24 -48.71
CA GLU A 57 -7.40 -4.03 -50.13
C GLU A 57 -6.38 -3.18 -50.90
N ILE A 58 -5.31 -2.67 -50.27
CA ILE A 58 -4.38 -1.78 -50.96
C ILE A 58 -2.91 -2.16 -50.66
N TYR A 59 -2.20 -2.56 -51.71
CA TYR A 59 -0.76 -2.83 -51.87
C TYR A 59 -0.27 -4.26 -51.65
N GLY A 60 -0.29 -5.03 -52.74
CA GLY A 60 0.78 -5.98 -52.99
C GLY A 60 2.13 -5.25 -53.01
N CYS A 61 3.12 -5.81 -52.32
CA CYS A 61 4.52 -5.62 -52.67
C CYS A 61 5.35 -6.73 -52.02
N SER A 62 6.26 -7.27 -52.82
CA SER A 62 7.01 -8.50 -52.58
C SER A 62 8.27 -8.25 -51.75
N ARG A 63 8.47 -9.12 -50.75
CA ARG A 63 9.74 -9.84 -50.44
C ARG A 63 11.02 -9.03 -50.19
N HIS A 64 11.35 -8.84 -48.91
CA HIS A 64 12.72 -9.02 -48.42
C HIS A 64 12.72 -9.92 -47.18
N GLU A 65 13.56 -10.95 -47.22
CA GLU A 65 13.73 -11.97 -46.20
C GLU A 65 14.31 -11.37 -44.91
N PHE A 66 13.47 -11.22 -43.90
CA PHE A 66 13.96 -11.10 -42.53
C PHE A 66 14.10 -12.51 -41.94
N ASN A 67 15.33 -12.86 -41.57
CA ASN A 67 15.71 -14.16 -41.02
C ASN A 67 14.93 -14.48 -39.73
N LEU A 68 14.15 -15.56 -39.76
CA LEU A 68 13.31 -16.03 -38.65
C LEU A 68 14.11 -16.40 -37.39
N GLN A 69 15.38 -16.79 -37.51
CA GLN A 69 16.22 -17.09 -36.34
C GLN A 69 16.53 -15.81 -35.52
N SER A 70 16.71 -14.67 -36.19
CA SER A 70 16.98 -13.39 -35.54
C SER A 70 15.76 -12.82 -34.80
N ILE A 71 14.56 -13.08 -35.33
CA ILE A 71 13.29 -12.65 -34.71
C ILE A 71 12.96 -13.53 -33.50
N MET A 72 13.23 -14.84 -33.58
CA MET A 72 13.00 -15.76 -32.47
C MET A 72 13.97 -15.55 -31.30
N GLN A 73 15.23 -15.15 -31.55
CA GLN A 73 16.17 -14.84 -30.47
C GLN A 73 15.82 -13.55 -29.71
N TYR A 74 15.16 -12.59 -30.37
CA TYR A 74 14.63 -11.37 -29.74
C TYR A 74 13.32 -11.62 -28.95
N ALA A 75 12.53 -12.60 -29.37
CA ALA A 75 11.30 -13.03 -28.68
C ALA A 75 11.55 -13.97 -27.47
N TYR A 76 12.76 -14.51 -27.31
CA TYR A 76 13.12 -15.48 -26.26
C TYR A 76 13.94 -14.92 -25.08
N HIS A 77 14.17 -13.61 -24.97
CA HIS A 77 14.71 -13.03 -23.73
C HIS A 77 13.57 -12.65 -22.77
N PRO A 78 13.57 -13.09 -21.49
CA PRO A 78 12.33 -13.23 -20.71
C PRO A 78 11.73 -11.87 -20.30
N PHE A 79 10.73 -11.45 -21.08
CA PHE A 79 9.69 -10.47 -20.71
C PHE A 79 9.04 -10.79 -19.36
N GLU A 80 9.14 -12.02 -18.92
CA GLU A 80 8.74 -12.50 -17.60
C GLU A 80 9.54 -11.92 -16.43
N LYS A 81 10.67 -11.22 -16.57
CA LYS A 81 11.17 -10.39 -15.44
C LYS A 81 10.39 -9.08 -15.27
N GLN A 82 9.48 -8.75 -16.19
CA GLN A 82 8.39 -7.82 -15.90
C GLN A 82 7.42 -8.39 -14.86
N GLN A 83 7.58 -9.64 -14.42
CA GLN A 83 7.11 -10.12 -13.12
C GLN A 83 7.70 -9.31 -11.93
N GLN A 84 8.75 -8.51 -12.10
CA GLN A 84 9.05 -7.45 -11.12
C GLN A 84 7.96 -6.40 -11.03
N GLN A 85 7.05 -6.28 -12.00
CA GLN A 85 5.87 -5.41 -11.94
C GLN A 85 4.69 -6.04 -11.18
N ARG A 86 4.78 -7.36 -10.92
CA ARG A 86 4.22 -8.09 -9.76
C ARG A 86 4.78 -7.58 -8.41
N LYS A 87 5.68 -6.58 -8.45
CA LYS A 87 5.56 -5.34 -7.66
C LYS A 87 4.13 -5.15 -7.24
N LYS A 88 3.98 -4.23 -6.30
CA LYS A 88 2.80 -3.37 -6.28
C LYS A 88 1.53 -4.13 -5.86
N MET A 89 1.10 -5.21 -6.50
CA MET A 89 0.03 -6.09 -6.03
C MET A 89 0.41 -6.81 -4.72
N GLU A 90 1.59 -7.45 -4.59
CA GLU A 90 2.00 -8.07 -3.30
C GLU A 90 2.21 -7.02 -2.17
N ASN A 91 2.64 -5.81 -2.52
CA ASN A 91 2.74 -4.69 -1.58
C ASN A 91 1.36 -4.11 -1.21
N GLN A 92 0.38 -4.20 -2.11
CA GLN A 92 -1.00 -3.78 -1.88
C GLN A 92 -1.78 -4.80 -1.03
N GLU A 93 -1.33 -6.05 -0.93
CA GLU A 93 -1.97 -7.08 -0.11
C GLU A 93 -1.32 -7.26 1.27
N HIS A 94 -0.01 -7.03 1.42
CA HIS A 94 0.64 -7.11 2.74
C HIS A 94 0.41 -5.86 3.64
N LEU A 95 0.04 -4.72 3.03
CA LEU A 95 -0.48 -3.52 3.69
C LEU A 95 -2.02 -3.56 3.90
N LYS A 96 -2.64 -4.76 3.88
CA LYS A 96 -3.99 -4.99 4.42
C LYS A 96 -3.97 -4.66 5.92
N LYS A 97 -4.23 -3.39 6.24
CA LYS A 97 -4.56 -2.82 7.55
C LYS A 97 -3.58 -3.21 8.68
N SER A 98 -2.36 -2.69 8.61
CA SER A 98 -1.42 -2.73 9.73
C SER A 98 -2.09 -2.23 11.02
N LYS A 99 -2.02 -3.01 12.10
CA LYS A 99 -2.52 -2.64 13.44
C LYS A 99 -1.70 -1.51 14.09
N VAL A 100 -0.60 -1.10 13.46
CA VAL A 100 0.24 -0.01 13.94
C VAL A 100 -0.40 1.32 13.58
N ILE A 101 -0.67 2.14 14.59
CA ILE A 101 -1.21 3.49 14.43
C ILE A 101 -0.04 4.47 14.29
N LYS A 102 -0.05 5.27 13.22
CA LYS A 102 0.89 6.38 13.07
C LYS A 102 0.40 7.56 13.90
N ILE A 103 1.29 8.14 14.69
CA ILE A 103 1.07 9.40 15.40
C ILE A 103 1.86 10.50 14.68
N ASP A 104 1.15 11.52 14.24
CA ASP A 104 1.64 12.64 13.45
C ASP A 104 1.47 13.99 14.15
N SER A 105 0.76 14.02 15.29
CA SER A 105 0.51 15.25 16.06
C SER A 105 0.50 14.98 17.57
N LYS A 106 0.63 16.08 18.33
CA LYS A 106 0.55 16.04 19.80
C LYS A 106 -0.83 15.62 20.30
N GLU A 107 -1.88 16.09 19.64
CA GLU A 107 -3.27 15.79 19.99
C GLU A 107 -3.56 14.30 19.79
N SER A 108 -3.05 13.72 18.69
CA SER A 108 -3.16 12.27 18.43
C SER A 108 -2.45 11.45 19.52
N TRP A 109 -1.22 11.84 19.89
CA TRP A 109 -0.50 11.22 21.01
C TRP A 109 -1.31 11.28 22.32
N GLU A 110 -1.76 12.47 22.71
CA GLU A 110 -2.52 12.68 23.95
C GLU A 110 -3.81 11.86 23.97
N HIS A 111 -4.51 11.78 22.84
CA HIS A 111 -5.71 10.95 22.69
C HIS A 111 -5.43 9.47 22.97
N TYR A 112 -4.43 8.87 22.32
CA TYR A 112 -4.13 7.44 22.47
C TYR A 112 -3.52 7.10 23.84
N ILE A 113 -2.67 7.98 24.38
CA ILE A 113 -2.12 7.78 25.72
C ILE A 113 -3.22 7.91 26.78
N SER A 114 -4.12 8.90 26.68
CA SER A 114 -5.26 9.03 27.59
C SER A 114 -6.20 7.82 27.50
N TYR A 115 -6.51 7.35 26.28
CA TYR A 115 -7.28 6.13 26.07
C TYR A 115 -6.63 4.92 26.76
N ALA A 116 -5.33 4.72 26.57
CA ALA A 116 -4.60 3.63 27.19
C ALA A 116 -4.53 3.74 28.72
N THR A 117 -4.38 4.96 29.27
CA THR A 117 -4.44 5.19 30.72
C THR A 117 -5.80 4.84 31.30
N ASN A 118 -6.88 5.30 30.66
CA ASN A 118 -8.24 5.05 31.15
C ASN A 118 -8.64 3.57 31.11
N GLN A 119 -8.11 2.82 30.13
CA GLN A 119 -8.38 1.38 29.96
C GLN A 119 -7.29 0.49 30.56
N ASN A 120 -6.27 1.07 31.20
CA ASN A 120 -5.06 0.38 31.67
C ASN A 120 -4.43 -0.55 30.62
N TYR A 121 -4.40 -0.09 29.37
CA TYR A 121 -4.04 -0.88 28.21
C TYR A 121 -2.52 -0.83 27.95
N PRO A 122 -1.88 -1.95 27.58
CA PRO A 122 -0.48 -1.96 27.21
C PRO A 122 -0.26 -1.29 25.84
N VAL A 123 0.76 -0.45 25.76
CA VAL A 123 1.14 0.29 24.55
C VAL A 123 2.60 0.04 24.23
N VAL A 124 2.91 -0.26 22.97
CA VAL A 124 4.27 -0.35 22.45
C VAL A 124 4.47 0.74 21.40
N VAL A 125 5.48 1.56 21.60
CA VAL A 125 5.71 2.78 20.81
C VAL A 125 7.04 2.68 20.08
N HIS A 126 7.04 2.81 18.76
CA HIS A 126 8.26 2.86 17.93
C HIS A 126 8.58 4.30 17.51
N PHE A 127 9.68 4.84 18.03
CA PHE A 127 10.27 6.09 17.56
C PHE A 127 11.25 5.80 16.42
N SER A 128 10.94 6.33 15.25
CA SER A 128 11.57 6.05 13.95
C SER A 128 11.99 7.35 13.25
N ALA A 129 12.72 7.22 12.14
CA ALA A 129 12.84 8.26 11.12
C ALA A 129 13.09 7.62 9.75
N PHE A 130 12.58 8.26 8.69
CA PHE A 130 12.72 7.76 7.32
C PHE A 130 14.17 7.74 6.79
N TRP A 131 15.07 8.54 7.36
CA TRP A 131 16.49 8.59 6.97
C TRP A 131 17.37 7.59 7.75
N CYS A 132 16.82 6.94 8.76
CA CYS A 132 17.54 5.98 9.59
C CYS A 132 17.35 4.56 9.05
N VAL A 133 18.34 4.05 8.32
CA VAL A 133 18.29 2.70 7.72
C VAL A 133 17.96 1.59 8.72
N PRO A 134 18.59 1.51 9.93
CA PRO A 134 18.21 0.52 10.94
C PRO A 134 16.73 0.61 11.35
N SER A 135 16.15 1.82 11.38
CA SER A 135 14.74 1.99 11.71
C SER A 135 13.81 1.56 10.58
N ILE A 136 14.18 1.85 9.33
CA ILE A 136 13.45 1.37 8.14
C ILE A 136 13.38 -0.17 8.13
N ILE A 137 14.47 -0.84 8.50
CA ILE A 137 14.51 -2.31 8.59
C ILE A 137 13.59 -2.83 9.70
N MET A 138 13.47 -2.10 10.81
CA MET A 138 12.61 -2.49 11.93
C MET A 138 11.11 -2.29 11.66
N ASN A 139 10.72 -1.40 10.74
CA ASN A 139 9.31 -1.14 10.41
C ASN A 139 8.49 -2.39 10.06
N PRO A 140 8.88 -3.23 9.07
CA PRO A 140 8.11 -4.44 8.74
C PRO A 140 8.08 -5.44 9.89
N PHE A 141 9.15 -5.53 10.68
CA PHE A 141 9.19 -6.38 11.86
C PHE A 141 8.18 -5.90 12.91
N PHE A 142 8.13 -4.60 13.17
CA PHE A 142 7.21 -4.00 14.13
C PHE A 142 5.74 -4.19 13.71
N GLN A 143 5.44 -4.03 12.42
CA GLN A 143 4.10 -4.29 11.89
C GLN A 143 3.68 -5.76 12.04
N LYS A 144 4.60 -6.69 11.77
CA LYS A 144 4.36 -8.12 11.98
C LYS A 144 4.15 -8.44 13.46
N LEU A 145 4.96 -7.86 14.35
CA LEU A 145 4.81 -8.02 15.79
C LEU A 145 3.45 -7.51 16.27
N ALA A 146 3.02 -6.34 15.80
CA ALA A 146 1.71 -5.77 16.13
C ALA A 146 0.54 -6.67 15.73
N SER A 147 0.69 -7.44 14.64
CA SER A 147 -0.35 -8.36 14.16
C SER A 147 -0.53 -9.58 15.06
N ASN A 148 0.47 -9.93 15.88
CA ASN A 148 0.42 -11.08 16.79
C ASN A 148 -0.35 -10.78 18.09
N TYR A 149 -0.60 -9.51 18.38
CA TYR A 149 -1.16 -9.05 19.65
C TYR A 149 -2.43 -8.24 19.41
N GLN A 150 -3.59 -8.77 19.79
CA GLN A 150 -4.87 -8.03 19.69
C GLN A 150 -5.09 -7.09 20.89
N ASP A 151 -4.52 -7.41 22.04
CA ASP A 151 -4.75 -6.69 23.30
C ASP A 151 -3.64 -5.68 23.66
N VAL A 152 -2.88 -5.25 22.65
CA VAL A 152 -1.79 -4.28 22.78
C VAL A 152 -1.91 -3.22 21.69
N LEU A 153 -1.75 -1.96 22.08
CA LEU A 153 -1.76 -0.83 21.17
C LEU A 153 -0.35 -0.59 20.63
N PHE A 154 -0.18 -0.66 19.31
CA PHE A 154 1.12 -0.40 18.67
C PHE A 154 1.09 0.98 18.01
N LEU A 155 1.99 1.85 18.42
CA LEU A 155 2.13 3.21 17.91
C LEU A 155 3.47 3.36 17.19
N THR A 156 3.50 4.15 16.12
CA THR A 156 4.76 4.56 15.46
C THR A 156 4.80 6.07 15.31
N LEU A 157 5.97 6.65 15.56
CA LEU A 157 6.21 8.09 15.50
C LEU A 157 7.48 8.35 14.70
N ASP A 158 7.42 9.35 13.83
CA ASP A 158 8.62 9.92 13.24
C ASP A 158 9.14 11.04 14.16
N VAL A 159 10.39 10.92 14.61
CA VAL A 159 11.00 11.90 15.54
C VAL A 159 11.11 13.30 14.95
N ASP A 160 11.12 13.45 13.63
CA ASP A 160 11.14 14.76 12.96
C ASP A 160 9.76 15.39 12.84
N GLU A 161 8.69 14.58 12.76
CA GLU A 161 7.31 15.07 12.71
C GLU A 161 6.83 15.51 14.10
N VAL A 162 7.18 14.76 15.15
CA VAL A 162 6.70 14.99 16.52
C VAL A 162 7.83 15.22 17.54
N LYS A 163 8.69 16.19 17.24
CA LYS A 163 9.90 16.52 18.03
C LYS A 163 9.64 16.79 19.50
N GLU A 164 8.54 17.45 19.83
CA GLU A 164 8.15 17.76 21.22
C GLU A 164 7.94 16.47 22.03
N ILE A 165 7.26 15.48 21.46
CA ILE A 165 6.99 14.20 22.11
C ILE A 165 8.29 13.40 22.26
N ALA A 166 9.10 13.35 21.19
CA ALA A 166 10.40 12.67 21.25
C ALA A 166 11.31 13.26 22.34
N SER A 167 11.29 14.58 22.50
CA SER A 167 12.03 15.28 23.56
C SER A 167 11.47 14.95 24.95
N LYS A 168 10.14 15.02 25.12
CA LYS A 168 9.45 14.70 26.38
C LYS A 168 9.69 13.25 26.84
N MET A 169 9.79 12.31 25.90
CA MET A 169 10.05 10.89 26.15
C MET A 169 11.56 10.56 26.18
N GLU A 170 12.42 11.59 26.18
CA GLU A 170 13.88 11.49 26.24
C GLU A 170 14.47 10.55 25.18
N ILE A 171 14.01 10.66 23.95
CA ILE A 171 14.50 9.86 22.82
C ILE A 171 15.83 10.45 22.34
N LYS A 172 16.93 9.73 22.61
CA LYS A 172 18.31 10.15 22.26
C LYS A 172 18.87 9.46 21.02
N ALA A 173 18.26 8.36 20.61
CA ALA A 173 18.68 7.57 19.45
C ALA A 173 17.46 6.88 18.83
N ILE A 174 17.57 6.51 17.55
CA ILE A 174 16.56 5.76 16.83
C ILE A 174 17.18 4.53 16.14
N PRO A 175 16.42 3.43 15.99
CA PRO A 175 15.07 3.24 16.52
C PRO A 175 15.07 3.11 18.05
N THR A 176 14.03 3.60 18.70
CA THR A 176 13.76 3.38 20.13
C THR A 176 12.35 2.87 20.30
N PHE A 177 12.17 1.85 21.15
CA PHE A 177 10.88 1.28 21.47
C PHE A 177 10.57 1.52 22.95
N LEU A 178 9.38 2.04 23.24
CA LEU A 178 8.90 2.21 24.62
C LEU A 178 7.73 1.27 24.88
N LEU A 179 7.72 0.66 26.05
CA LEU A 179 6.63 -0.16 26.55
C LEU A 179 5.96 0.64 27.68
N LEU A 180 4.70 1.02 27.47
CA LEU A 180 3.91 1.80 28.40
C LEU A 180 2.73 0.99 28.91
N ASN A 181 2.49 0.97 30.21
CA ASN A 181 1.28 0.39 30.80
C ASN A 181 0.45 1.50 31.45
N GLY A 182 -0.80 1.68 31.01
CA GLY A 182 -1.65 2.75 31.51
C GLY A 182 -1.03 4.16 31.34
N GLY A 183 -0.21 4.35 30.31
CA GLY A 183 0.52 5.61 30.06
C GLY A 183 1.81 5.80 30.87
N THR A 184 2.17 4.86 31.76
CA THR A 184 3.43 4.89 32.51
C THR A 184 4.51 4.09 31.78
N LEU A 185 5.72 4.63 31.68
CA LEU A 185 6.87 3.94 31.09
C LEU A 185 7.30 2.76 31.96
N VAL A 186 7.24 1.55 31.39
CA VAL A 186 7.67 0.31 32.04
C VAL A 186 9.04 -0.11 31.55
N ASP A 187 9.28 -0.02 30.24
CA ASP A 187 10.56 -0.42 29.66
C ASP A 187 10.91 0.37 28.40
N LYS A 188 12.22 0.43 28.10
CA LYS A 188 12.81 1.16 26.97
C LYS A 188 13.89 0.31 26.31
N ILE A 189 13.76 0.14 25.01
CA ILE A 189 14.70 -0.61 24.16
C ILE A 189 15.26 0.38 23.14
N VAL A 190 16.59 0.48 23.06
CA VAL A 190 17.27 1.39 22.14
C VAL A 190 18.07 0.57 21.14
N GLY A 191 17.92 0.89 19.86
CA GLY A 191 18.61 0.24 18.76
C GLY A 191 17.76 -0.80 18.02
N ALA A 192 18.28 -1.24 16.87
CA ALA A 192 17.61 -2.17 15.99
C ALA A 192 17.92 -3.63 16.40
N ASN A 193 17.20 -4.14 17.40
CA ASN A 193 17.28 -5.53 17.82
C ASN A 193 15.87 -6.16 17.87
N SER A 194 15.52 -6.90 16.82
CA SER A 194 14.20 -7.50 16.66
C SER A 194 13.91 -8.62 17.67
N ASP A 195 14.91 -9.43 18.00
CA ASP A 195 14.75 -10.54 18.95
C ASP A 195 14.59 -10.05 20.38
N GLU A 196 15.34 -9.02 20.77
CA GLU A 196 15.17 -8.36 22.05
C GLU A 196 13.80 -7.70 22.15
N LEU A 197 13.39 -6.94 21.12
CA LEU A 197 12.08 -6.31 21.08
C LEU A 197 10.95 -7.32 21.28
N ARG A 198 10.98 -8.45 20.56
CA ARG A 198 9.99 -9.53 20.72
C ARG A 198 9.97 -10.05 22.16
N LYS A 199 11.13 -10.48 22.69
CA LYS A 199 11.22 -11.04 24.04
C LYS A 199 10.67 -10.08 25.11
N ARG A 200 11.00 -8.80 25.00
CA ARG A 200 10.54 -7.79 25.97
C ARG A 200 9.04 -7.53 25.86
N VAL A 201 8.49 -7.48 24.64
CA VAL A 201 7.04 -7.37 24.43
C VAL A 201 6.31 -8.61 24.95
N ASP A 202 6.82 -9.82 24.70
CA ASP A 202 6.23 -11.07 25.19
C ASP A 202 6.15 -11.08 26.72
N HIS A 203 7.25 -10.72 27.40
CA HIS A 203 7.29 -10.62 28.87
C HIS A 203 6.38 -9.50 29.39
N PHE A 204 6.33 -8.37 28.70
CA PHE A 204 5.49 -7.23 29.06
C PHE A 204 4.00 -7.57 29.02
N VAL A 205 3.56 -8.34 28.02
CA VAL A 205 2.17 -8.80 27.91
C VAL A 205 1.84 -9.82 28.99
N GLN A 206 2.75 -10.75 29.28
CA GLN A 206 2.54 -11.79 30.32
C GLN A 206 2.49 -11.23 31.74
N SER A 207 3.26 -10.17 32.01
CA SER A 207 3.35 -9.54 33.34
C SER A 207 2.22 -8.56 33.64
N ASN A 208 1.28 -8.33 32.71
CA ASN A 208 0.17 -7.40 32.90
C ASN A 208 -1.15 -8.16 33.20
N PRO A 209 -1.53 -8.37 34.47
CA PRO A 209 -2.65 -9.23 34.86
C PRO A 209 -4.04 -8.69 34.48
N SER A 210 -4.17 -7.42 34.07
CA SER A 210 -5.44 -6.82 33.67
C SER A 210 -6.04 -7.34 32.36
N ASN A 211 -5.33 -8.19 31.61
CA ASN A 211 -5.83 -8.80 30.36
C ASN A 211 -6.12 -10.32 30.46
N ILE A 212 -5.86 -10.98 31.60
CA ILE A 212 -5.98 -12.45 31.71
C ILE A 212 -7.45 -12.91 31.78
N SER A 213 -8.38 -12.08 32.26
CA SER A 213 -9.79 -12.44 32.44
C SER A 213 -10.62 -12.51 31.15
N ILE A 214 -10.14 -11.96 30.02
CA ILE A 214 -10.90 -11.97 28.76
C ILE A 214 -10.58 -13.22 27.92
N VAL A 215 -9.33 -13.69 27.96
CA VAL A 215 -8.86 -14.77 27.07
C VAL A 215 -9.31 -16.17 27.55
N GLU A 216 -9.54 -16.34 28.85
CA GLU A 216 -9.92 -17.63 29.43
C GLU A 216 -11.45 -17.88 29.39
N THR A 217 -12.25 -16.87 29.05
CA THR A 217 -13.71 -16.99 28.91
C THR A 217 -14.16 -17.35 27.48
N LEU A 218 -13.23 -17.48 26.53
CA LEU A 218 -13.52 -17.77 25.11
C LEU A 218 -12.75 -18.99 24.54
N LYS A 219 -12.29 -19.90 25.40
CA LYS A 219 -11.94 -21.28 25.01
C LYS A 219 -13.04 -22.24 25.40
#